data_AF-A0A382LMF4-F1
#
_entry.id   AF-A0A382LMF4-F1
#
_cell.length_a   1.000
_cell.length_b   1.000
_cell.length_c   1.000
_cell.angle_alpha   90.00
_cell.angle_beta   90.00
_cell.angle_gamma   90.00
#
_symmetry.space_group_name_H-M   'P 1'
#
loop_
_entity.id
_entity.type
_entity.pdbx_description
1 polymer ?
#
loop_
_entity_poly.entity_id
_entity_poly.type
_entity_poly.pdbx_seq_one_letter_code
_entity_poly.pdbx_strand_id
1 'polypeptide(L)'
;MFYLFVALFIVNDGFAMLRHYWESAASLRETLIDKLGKTKYQVIHSIIDLIAVIGMLVYFDYTKHIWIVGCIVGVMILWYIPVGLRKWLK
;
A
#
# COMPACT_ATOMS: atom_id res chain seq x y z
N MET A 1 5.04 18.30 -1.33
CA MET A 1 5.81 17.08 -1.64
C MET A 1 5.43 15.91 -0.74
N PHE A 2 5.37 16.05 0.59
CA PHE A 2 4.90 14.99 1.50
C PHE A 2 3.60 14.29 1.04
N TYR A 3 2.52 15.06 0.81
CA TYR A 3 1.22 14.52 0.37
C TYR A 3 1.27 13.75 -0.96
N LEU A 4 2.21 14.07 -1.85
CA LEU A 4 2.39 13.34 -3.10
C LEU A 4 2.96 11.95 -2.84
N PHE A 5 3.92 11.82 -1.92
CA PHE A 5 4.44 10.52 -1.50
C PHE A 5 3.43 9.71 -0.69
N VAL A 6 2.61 10.37 0.12
CA VAL A 6 1.46 9.74 0.78
C VAL A 6 0.47 9.19 -0.26
N ALA A 7 0.13 9.97 -1.28
CA ALA A 7 -0.75 9.50 -2.35
C ALA A 7 -0.15 8.33 -3.13
N LEU A 8 1.16 8.38 -3.45
CA LEU A 8 1.87 7.27 -4.10
C LEU A 8 1.83 6.00 -3.24
N PHE A 9 2.08 6.13 -1.93
CA PHE A 9 2.01 5.02 -0.98
C PHE A 9 0.60 4.42 -0.93
N ILE A 10 -0.43 5.26 -0.73
CA ILE A 10 -1.82 4.82 -0.67
C ILE A 10 -2.25 4.17 -1.98
N VAL A 11 -1.85 4.67 -3.14
CA VAL A 11 -2.21 4.04 -4.42
C VAL A 11 -1.49 2.71 -4.59
N ASN A 12 -0.20 2.63 -4.26
CA ASN A 12 0.60 1.42 -4.46
C ASN A 12 0.24 0.30 -3.47
N ASP A 13 0.35 0.56 -2.17
CA ASP A 13 0.02 -0.39 -1.11
C ASP A 13 -1.50 -0.61 -1.00
N GLY A 14 -2.28 0.45 -1.20
CA GLY A 14 -3.74 0.37 -1.28
C GLY A 14 -4.22 -0.57 -2.37
N PHE A 15 -3.66 -0.47 -3.58
CA PHE A 15 -4.00 -1.38 -4.67
C PHE A 15 -3.62 -2.82 -4.35
N ALA A 16 -2.47 -3.06 -3.72
CA ALA A 16 -2.04 -4.39 -3.31
C ALA A 16 -2.98 -5.02 -2.28
N MET A 17 -3.47 -4.23 -1.34
CA MET A 17 -4.38 -4.68 -0.27
C MET A 17 -5.84 -4.81 -0.74
N LEU A 18 -6.28 -3.98 -1.70
CA LEU A 18 -7.63 -4.03 -2.28
C LEU A 18 -7.98 -5.40 -2.88
N ARG A 19 -6.99 -6.20 -3.29
CA ARG A 19 -7.19 -7.59 -3.75
C ARG A 19 -7.98 -8.47 -2.76
N HIS A 20 -7.93 -8.11 -1.47
CA HIS A 20 -8.61 -8.88 -0.42
C HIS A 20 -10.07 -8.52 -0.27
N TYR A 21 -10.50 -7.37 -0.79
CA TYR A 21 -11.85 -6.82 -0.60
C TYR A 21 -12.63 -6.72 -1.91
N TRP A 22 -11.95 -6.61 -3.05
CA TRP A 22 -12.58 -6.45 -4.35
C TRP A 22 -12.01 -7.41 -5.39
N GLU A 23 -12.86 -8.28 -5.94
CA GLU A 23 -12.48 -9.26 -6.97
C GLU A 23 -11.93 -8.60 -8.24
N SER A 24 -12.47 -7.45 -8.65
CA SER A 24 -11.94 -6.73 -9.82
C SER A 24 -10.54 -6.19 -9.60
N ALA A 25 -10.17 -5.82 -8.36
CA ALA A 25 -8.80 -5.42 -8.04
C ALA A 25 -7.85 -6.63 -8.04
N ALA A 26 -8.34 -7.80 -7.61
CA ALA A 26 -7.58 -9.04 -7.67
C ALA A 26 -7.28 -9.45 -9.12
N SER A 27 -8.29 -9.41 -10.01
CA SER A 27 -8.11 -9.75 -11.42
C SER A 27 -7.24 -8.73 -12.17
N LEU A 28 -7.35 -7.43 -11.85
CA LEU A 28 -6.49 -6.40 -12.43
C LEU A 28 -5.02 -6.60 -12.03
N ARG A 29 -4.78 -6.96 -10.76
CA ARG A 29 -3.44 -7.27 -10.27
C ARG A 29 -2.88 -8.54 -10.93
N GLU A 30 -3.68 -9.59 -11.10
CA GLU A 30 -3.27 -10.79 -11.82
C GLU A 30 -2.94 -10.48 -13.27
N THR A 31 -3.77 -9.69 -13.95
CA THR A 31 -3.50 -9.24 -15.33
C THR A 31 -2.19 -8.46 -15.44
N LEU A 32 -1.89 -7.60 -14.45
CA LEU A 32 -0.61 -6.88 -14.37
C LEU A 32 0.56 -7.83 -14.14
N ILE A 33 0.41 -8.81 -13.25
CA ILE A 33 1.43 -9.83 -12.95
C ILE A 33 1.70 -10.70 -14.18
N ASP A 34 0.67 -11.08 -14.94
CA ASP A 34 0.80 -11.89 -16.15
C ASP A 34 1.53 -11.13 -17.26
N LYS A 35 1.25 -9.83 -17.41
CA LYS A 35 1.91 -8.99 -18.42
C LYS A 35 3.36 -8.63 -18.07
N LEU A 36 3.65 -8.36 -16.80
CA LEU A 36 4.99 -7.92 -16.36
C LEU A 36 5.88 -9.08 -15.92
N GLY A 37 5.29 -10.20 -15.51
CA GLY A 37 5.95 -11.25 -14.76
C GLY A 37 5.99 -10.92 -13.26
N LYS A 38 5.70 -11.93 -12.43
CA LYS A 38 5.62 -11.83 -10.96
C LYS A 38 6.81 -11.11 -10.32
N THR A 39 8.03 -11.45 -10.73
CA THR A 39 9.26 -10.86 -10.20
C THR A 39 9.36 -9.37 -10.52
N LYS A 40 9.03 -8.95 -11.75
CA LYS A 40 9.11 -7.54 -12.14
C LYS A 40 8.03 -6.71 -11.44
N TYR A 41 6.81 -7.23 -11.35
CA TYR A 41 5.75 -6.57 -10.58
C TYR A 41 6.17 -6.34 -9.13
N GLN A 42 6.73 -7.36 -8.48
CA GLN A 42 7.20 -7.25 -7.10
C GLN A 42 8.32 -6.22 -6.95
N VAL A 43 9.30 -6.21 -7.87
CA VAL A 43 10.38 -5.22 -7.86
C VAL A 43 9.85 -3.79 -8.04
N ILE A 44 8.98 -3.56 -9.03
CA ILE A 44 8.39 -2.23 -9.29
C ILE A 44 7.60 -1.75 -8.07
N HIS A 45 6.75 -2.62 -7.51
CA HIS A 45 5.96 -2.31 -6.33
C HIS A 45 6.85 -1.95 -5.14
N SER A 46 7.89 -2.74 -4.86
CA SER A 46 8.84 -2.46 -3.77
C SER A 46 9.64 -1.16 -3.99
N ILE A 47 10.03 -0.84 -5.23
CA ILE A 47 10.74 0.41 -5.53
C ILE A 47 9.83 1.61 -5.29
N ILE A 48 8.57 1.55 -5.73
CA ILE A 48 7.60 2.64 -5.52
C ILE A 48 7.38 2.87 -4.03
N ASP A 49 7.21 1.80 -3.26
CA ASP A 49 7.06 1.89 -1.80
C ASP A 49 8.29 2.52 -1.13
N LEU A 50 9.49 2.09 -1.52
CA LEU A 50 10.73 2.64 -0.97
C LEU A 50 10.85 4.14 -1.27
N ILE A 51 10.56 4.57 -2.50
CA ILE A 51 10.56 5.98 -2.90
C ILE A 51 9.52 6.76 -2.10
N ALA A 52 8.32 6.19 -1.92
CA ALA A 52 7.25 6.82 -1.17
C ALA A 52 7.63 7.01 0.31
N VAL A 53 8.19 5.98 0.95
CA VAL A 53 8.63 6.05 2.36
C VAL A 53 9.79 7.04 2.52
N ILE A 54 10.82 6.97 1.67
CA ILE A 54 11.94 7.91 1.72
C ILE A 54 11.45 9.34 1.49
N GLY A 55 10.58 9.55 0.50
CA GLY A 55 9.98 10.86 0.23
C GLY A 55 9.16 11.37 1.40
N MET A 56 8.36 10.53 2.05
CA MET A 56 7.62 10.90 3.25
C MET A 56 8.58 11.30 4.40
N LEU A 57 9.70 10.59 4.58
CA LEU A 57 10.71 10.91 5.61
C LEU A 57 11.44 12.23 5.34
N VAL A 58 11.89 12.46 4.11
CA VAL A 58 12.64 13.67 3.72
C VAL A 58 11.79 14.93 3.88
N TYR A 59 10.51 14.85 3.54
CA TYR A 59 9.58 15.98 3.62
C TYR A 59 8.73 15.96 4.91
N PHE A 60 9.13 15.18 5.92
CA PHE A 60 8.40 15.09 7.17
C PHE A 60 8.52 16.37 7.99
N ASP A 61 7.38 16.81 8.55
CA ASP A 61 7.26 17.94 9.46
C ASP A 61 6.32 17.49 10.56
N TYR A 62 6.83 17.38 11.78
CA TYR A 62 6.10 16.81 12.90
C TYR A 62 4.78 17.55 13.16
N THR A 63 4.78 18.88 13.08
CA THR A 63 3.61 19.71 13.41
C THR A 63 2.46 19.53 12.42
N LYS A 64 2.77 19.17 11.18
CA LYS A 64 1.79 19.05 10.08
C LYS A 64 1.44 17.62 9.76
N HIS A 65 2.36 16.68 9.92
CA HIS A 65 2.28 15.36 9.31
C HIS A 65 2.11 14.21 10.31
N ILE A 66 2.33 14.42 11.62
CA ILE A 66 2.25 13.34 12.61
C ILE A 66 0.88 12.65 12.65
N TRP A 67 -0.21 13.43 12.52
CA TRP A 67 -1.58 12.91 12.47
C TRP A 67 -1.82 12.05 11.23
N ILE A 68 -1.24 12.44 10.09
CA ILE A 68 -1.37 11.69 8.84
C ILE A 68 -0.66 10.34 8.95
N VAL A 69 0.56 10.33 9.51
CA VAL A 69 1.30 9.09 9.76
C VAL A 69 0.51 8.19 10.72
N GLY A 70 -0.06 8.76 11.79
CA GLY A 70 -0.95 8.03 12.71
C GLY A 70 -2.16 7.42 12.00
N CYS A 71 -2.82 8.17 11.11
CA CYS A 71 -3.94 7.68 10.32
C CYS A 71 -3.52 6.54 9.37
N ILE A 72 -2.37 6.65 8.69
CA ILE A 72 -1.87 5.59 7.80
C ILE A 72 -1.67 4.29 8.57
N VAL A 73 -0.98 4.36 9.73
CA VAL A 73 -0.76 3.18 10.58
C VAL A 73 -2.09 2.59 11.07
N GLY A 74 -3.02 3.45 11.50
CA GLY A 74 -4.36 3.02 11.92
C GLY A 74 -5.13 2.28 10.82
N VAL A 75 -5.13 2.82 9.60
CA VAL A 75 -5.79 2.20 8.44
C VAL A 75 -5.12 0.87 8.07
N MET A 76 -3.78 0.80 8.07
CA MET A 76 -3.07 -0.44 7.79
C MET A 76 -3.46 -1.53 8.80
N ILE A 77 -3.44 -1.23 10.10
CA ILE A 77 -3.85 -2.19 11.14
C ILE A 77 -5.28 -2.66 10.91
N LEU A 78 -6.22 -1.73 10.69
CA LEU A 78 -7.62 -2.07 10.43
C LEU A 78 -7.79 -2.99 9.22
N TRP A 79 -7.00 -2.79 8.18
CA TRP A 79 -7.03 -3.64 6.99
C TRP A 79 -6.42 -5.03 7.18
N TYR A 80 -5.51 -5.20 8.14
CA TYR A 80 -4.98 -6.53 8.47
C TYR A 80 -5.96 -7.38 9.30
N ILE A 81 -6.93 -6.77 9.98
CA ILE A 81 -7.92 -7.49 10.81
C ILE A 81 -8.73 -8.50 9.97
N PRO A 82 -9.40 -8.13 8.85
CA PRO A 82 -10.16 -9.08 8.03
C PRO A 82 -9.30 -10.15 7.35
N VAL A 83 -8.03 -9.85 7.10
CA VAL A 83 -7.07 -10.83 6.56
C VAL A 83 -6.70 -11.85 7.63
N GLY A 84 -6.42 -11.40 8.86
CA GLY A 84 -6.14 -12.26 10.01
C GLY A 84 -7.34 -13.13 10.39
N LEU A 85 -8.54 -12.55 10.43
CA LEU A 85 -9.79 -13.28 10.72
C LEU A 85 -10.05 -14.39 9.70
N ARG A 86 -9.84 -14.14 8.40
CA ARG A 86 -9.98 -15.17 7.36
C ARG A 86 -8.98 -16.33 7.50
N LYS A 87 -7.83 -16.10 8.12
CA LYS A 87 -6.83 -17.14 8.39
C LYS A 87 -7.15 -17.94 9.66
N TRP A 88 -7.81 -17.32 10.64
CA TRP A 88 -8.23 -17.96 11.88
C TRP A 88 -9.55 -18.74 11.76
N LEU A 89 -10.43 -18.33 10.85
CA LEU A 89 -11.74 -18.96 10.62
C LEU A 89 -11.71 -20.09 9.54
N LYS A 90 -10.56 -20.30 8.89
CA LYS A 90 -10.30 -21.43 8.00
C LYS A 90 -9.50 -22.50 8.74
#